data_AF-A0A0T5P5Q0-F1
#
_entry.id   AF-A0A0T5P5Q0-F1
#
_cell.length_a   1.000
_cell.length_b   1.000
_cell.length_c   1.000
_cell.angle_alpha   90.00
_cell.angle_beta   90.00
_cell.angle_gamma   90.00
#
_symmetry.space_group_name_H-M   'P 1'
#
loop_
_entity.id
_entity.type
_entity.pdbx_description
1 polymer ?
#
loop_
_entity_poly.entity_id
_entity_poly.type
_entity_poly.pdbx_seq_one_letter_code
_entity_poly.pdbx_strand_id
1 'polypeptide(L)' 'MKPFAFAAALMLAAAPALANHCPADMAKIDEALASGTELSEAELTEVKALRAEGEELHKAGDHAASVEELGKAMEILGIE' A
#
# COMPACT_ATOMS: atom_id res chain seq x y z
N MET A 1 29.46 26.74 -17.25
CA MET A 1 29.02 26.13 -15.97
C MET A 1 27.92 25.14 -16.33
N LYS A 2 28.17 23.84 -16.18
CA LYS A 2 27.36 22.74 -16.74
C LYS A 2 25.92 22.76 -16.17
N PRO A 3 24.85 22.79 -16.99
CA PRO A 3 23.46 22.71 -16.52
C PRO A 3 23.09 21.31 -15.98
N PHE A 4 23.96 20.32 -16.12
CA PHE A 4 23.76 18.94 -15.68
C PHE A 4 23.64 18.75 -14.16
N ALA A 5 24.07 19.74 -13.35
CA ALA A 5 23.98 19.64 -11.89
C ALA A 5 22.54 19.81 -11.36
N PHE A 6 21.64 20.46 -12.09
CA PHE A 6 20.25 20.67 -11.65
C PHE A 6 19.33 19.48 -11.88
N ALA A 7 19.61 18.62 -12.88
CA ALA A 7 18.76 17.49 -13.22
C ALA A 7 18.86 16.32 -12.22
N ALA A 8 20.01 16.15 -11.55
CA ALA A 8 20.23 15.05 -10.61
C ALA A 8 19.46 15.23 -9.28
N ALA A 9 19.19 16.48 -8.87
CA ALA A 9 18.53 16.77 -7.61
C ALA A 9 17.02 16.43 -7.61
N LEU A 10 16.36 16.44 -8.78
CA LEU A 10 14.93 16.12 -8.89
C LEU A 10 14.61 14.62 -8.78
N MET A 11 15.54 13.73 -9.16
CA MET A 11 15.29 12.28 -9.08
C MET A 11 15.31 11.74 -7.64
N LEU A 12 16.00 12.42 -6.72
CA LEU A 12 16.04 12.04 -5.30
C LEU A 12 14.75 12.42 -4.56
N ALA A 13 13.94 13.33 -5.10
CA ALA A 13 12.70 13.78 -4.48
C ALA A 13 11.51 12.80 -4.68
N ALA A 14 11.58 11.89 -5.66
CA ALA A 14 10.53 10.91 -5.94
C ALA A 14 10.64 9.63 -5.10
N ALA A 15 11.84 9.30 -4.63
CA ALA A 15 12.10 8.14 -3.77
C ALA A 15 11.22 8.04 -2.50
N PRO A 16 10.94 9.13 -1.75
CA PRO A 16 10.10 9.04 -0.55
C PRO A 16 8.63 8.74 -0.83
N ALA A 17 8.10 9.05 -2.02
CA ALA A 17 6.70 8.73 -2.37
C ALA A 17 6.50 7.21 -2.56
N LEU A 18 7.48 6.54 -3.19
CA LEU A 18 7.47 5.08 -3.37
C LEU A 18 7.67 4.32 -2.06
N ALA A 19 8.47 4.86 -1.13
CA ALA A 19 8.74 4.20 0.15
C ALA A 19 7.52 4.12 1.09
N ASN A 20 6.50 4.96 0.87
CA ASN A 20 5.32 5.06 1.74
C ASN A 20 4.05 4.43 1.16
N HIS A 21 4.13 3.74 0.01
CA HIS A 21 2.95 3.20 -0.65
C HIS A 21 2.26 2.09 0.16
N CYS A 22 2.97 1.00 0.48
CA CYS A 22 2.38 -0.10 1.26
C CYS A 22 1.88 0.38 2.65
N PRO A 23 2.63 1.21 3.40
CA PRO A 23 2.11 1.79 4.65
C PRO A 23 0.84 2.63 4.49
N ALA A 24 0.72 3.38 3.40
CA ALA A 24 -0.48 4.16 3.12
C ALA A 24 -1.69 3.28 2.81
N ASP A 25 -1.50 2.23 1.99
CA ASP A 25 -2.56 1.29 1.63
C ASP A 25 -3.04 0.51 2.86
N MET A 26 -2.11 0.01 3.69
CA MET A 26 -2.43 -0.63 4.98
C MET A 26 -3.28 0.29 5.86
N ALA A 27 -2.88 1.55 6.00
CA ALA A 27 -3.64 2.52 6.79
C ALA A 27 -5.04 2.79 6.23
N LYS A 28 -5.18 2.86 4.90
CA LYS A 28 -6.47 3.06 4.21
C LYS A 28 -7.40 1.87 4.44
N ILE A 29 -6.87 0.65 4.37
CA ILE A 29 -7.60 -0.59 4.69
C ILE A 29 -8.04 -0.59 6.16
N ASP A 30 -7.13 -0.26 7.09
CA ASP A 30 -7.42 -0.23 8.52
C ASP A 30 -8.52 0.79 8.86
N GLU A 31 -8.48 1.96 8.23
CA GLU A 31 -9.51 3.01 8.39
C GLU A 31 -10.87 2.56 7.85
N ALA A 32 -10.92 1.91 6.69
CA ALA A 32 -12.16 1.39 6.11
C ALA A 32 -12.78 0.31 7.01
N LEU A 33 -11.95 -0.63 7.50
CA LEU A 33 -12.40 -1.67 8.44
C LEU A 33 -12.91 -1.08 9.76
N ALA A 34 -12.25 -0.04 10.28
CA ALA A 34 -12.65 0.64 11.52
C ALA A 34 -13.94 1.46 11.34
N SER A 35 -14.17 2.00 10.15
CA SER A 35 -15.37 2.79 9.82
C SER A 35 -16.62 1.94 9.59
N GLY A 36 -16.46 0.63 9.47
CA GLY A 36 -17.53 -0.31 9.16
C GLY A 36 -17.70 -0.50 7.64
N THR A 37 -18.08 -1.71 7.25
CA THR A 37 -18.20 -2.12 5.84
C THR A 37 -19.47 -2.93 5.65
N GLU A 38 -20.08 -2.87 4.46
CA GLU A 38 -21.22 -3.72 4.07
C GLU A 38 -20.80 -5.11 3.53
N LEU A 39 -19.52 -5.45 3.67
CA LEU A 39 -18.97 -6.73 3.23
C LEU A 39 -19.56 -7.91 4.01
N SER A 40 -19.67 -9.05 3.34
CA SER A 40 -19.98 -10.33 3.98
C SER A 40 -18.87 -10.76 4.95
N GLU A 41 -19.17 -11.71 5.84
CA GLU A 41 -18.17 -12.27 6.75
C GLU A 41 -16.99 -12.93 6.02
N ALA A 42 -17.25 -13.52 4.84
CA ALA A 42 -16.22 -14.12 4.01
C ALA A 42 -15.27 -13.05 3.45
N GLU A 43 -15.81 -11.99 2.86
CA GLU A 43 -15.03 -10.87 2.33
C GLU A 43 -14.25 -10.14 3.44
N LEU A 44 -14.86 -9.93 4.62
CA LEU A 44 -14.17 -9.38 5.79
C LEU A 44 -12.99 -10.25 6.25
N THR A 45 -13.14 -11.58 6.18
CA THR A 45 -12.07 -12.51 6.53
C THR A 45 -10.94 -12.43 5.52
N GLU A 46 -11.27 -12.37 4.23
CA GLU A 46 -10.31 -12.26 3.13
C GLU A 46 -9.54 -10.93 3.19
N VAL A 47 -10.23 -9.80 3.34
CA VAL A 47 -9.61 -8.46 3.48
C VAL A 47 -8.62 -8.43 4.65
N LYS A 48 -8.98 -9.00 5.80
CA LYS A 48 -8.09 -9.04 6.97
C LYS A 48 -6.86 -9.92 6.74
N ALA A 49 -7.02 -11.03 6.03
CA ALA A 49 -5.92 -11.91 5.67
C ALA A 49 -4.95 -11.22 4.71
N LEU A 50 -5.47 -10.64 3.63
CA LEU A 50 -4.71 -9.87 2.63
C LEU A 50 -3.97 -8.68 3.27
N ARG A 51 -4.62 -7.95 4.18
CA ARG A 51 -3.98 -6.87 4.95
C ARG A 51 -2.80 -7.38 5.77
N ALA A 52 -2.98 -8.49 6.49
CA ALA A 52 -1.93 -9.07 7.32
C ALA A 52 -0.76 -9.59 6.48
N GLU A 53 -1.06 -10.29 5.38
CA GLU A 53 -0.05 -10.80 4.44
C GLU A 53 0.73 -9.66 3.79
N GLY A 54 0.05 -8.59 3.35
CA GLY A 54 0.67 -7.39 2.83
C GLY A 54 1.67 -6.75 3.83
N GLU A 55 1.33 -6.73 5.12
CA GLU A 55 2.22 -6.24 6.18
C GLU A 55 3.44 -7.15 6.38
N GLU A 56 3.26 -8.47 6.35
CA GLU A 56 4.35 -9.44 6.47
C GLU A 56 5.33 -9.33 5.29
N LEU A 57 4.80 -9.24 4.06
CA LEU A 57 5.59 -9.05 2.84
C LEU A 57 6.36 -7.73 2.87
N HIS A 58 5.73 -6.64 3.34
CA HIS A 58 6.40 -5.35 3.54
C HIS A 58 7.58 -5.48 4.50
N LYS A 59 7.37 -6.12 5.66
CA LYS A 59 8.43 -6.34 6.67
C LYS A 59 9.55 -7.26 6.16
N ALA A 60 9.23 -8.19 5.26
CA ALA A 60 10.19 -9.06 4.60
C ALA A 60 10.97 -8.36 3.46
N GLY A 61 10.56 -7.15 3.07
CA GLY A 61 11.17 -6.39 1.97
C GLY A 61 10.63 -6.76 0.58
N ASP A 62 9.63 -7.64 0.50
CA ASP A 62 8.96 -7.98 -0.76
C ASP A 62 7.84 -6.96 -1.05
N HIS A 63 8.25 -5.75 -1.43
CA HIS A 63 7.32 -4.65 -1.64
C HIS A 63 6.38 -4.87 -2.82
N ALA A 64 6.81 -5.58 -3.87
CA ALA A 64 5.96 -5.84 -5.03
C ALA A 64 4.80 -6.75 -4.65
N ALA A 65 5.08 -7.85 -3.94
CA ALA A 65 4.04 -8.73 -3.44
C ALA A 65 3.14 -8.04 -2.39
N SER A 66 3.73 -7.21 -1.53
CA SER A 66 2.96 -6.41 -0.55
C SER A 66 1.92 -5.52 -1.23
N VAL A 67 2.31 -4.76 -2.26
CA VAL A 67 1.36 -3.93 -3.03
C VAL A 67 0.29 -4.76 -3.72
N GLU A 68 0.64 -5.94 -4.24
CA GLU A 68 -0.34 -6.84 -4.87
C GLU A 68 -1.43 -7.30 -3.89
N GLU A 69 -1.05 -7.81 -2.72
CA GLU A 69 -2.02 -8.30 -1.73
C GLU A 69 -2.84 -7.18 -1.11
N LEU A 70 -2.22 -6.02 -0.84
CA LEU A 70 -2.94 -4.85 -0.35
C LEU A 70 -3.90 -4.30 -1.40
N GLY A 71 -3.53 -4.34 -2.68
CA GLY A 71 -4.40 -3.95 -3.80
C GLY A 71 -5.66 -4.81 -3.88
N LYS A 72 -5.53 -6.14 -3.74
CA LYS A 72 -6.70 -7.05 -3.68
C LYS A 72 -7.63 -6.71 -2.53
N ALA A 73 -7.09 -6.40 -1.35
CA ALA A 73 -7.89 -5.99 -0.20
C ALA A 73 -8.66 -4.68 -0.46
N MET A 74 -8.00 -3.72 -1.11
CA MET A 74 -8.60 -2.44 -1.48
C MET A 74 -9.68 -2.57 -2.55
N GLU A 75 -9.53 -3.47 -3.52
CA GLU A 75 -10.55 -3.80 -4.53
C GLU A 75 -11.81 -4.35 -3.86
N ILE A 76 -11.67 -5.33 -2.95
CA ILE A 76 -12.82 -5.89 -2.21
C ILE A 76 -13.51 -4.79 -1.39
N LEU A 77 -12.75 -3.90 -0.75
CA LEU A 77 -13.28 -2.78 0.00
C LEU A 77 -13.85 -1.64 -0.87
N GLY A 78 -13.59 -1.65 -2.18
CA GLY A 78 -13.98 -0.59 -3.10
C GLY A 78 -13.29 0.75 -2.83
N ILE A 79 -12.04 0.72 -2.35
CA ILE A 79 -11.28 1.90 -1.91
C ILE A 79 -9.98 2.10 -2.69
N GLU A 80 -9.89 1.66 -3.94
CA GLU A 80 -8.71 1.86 -4.80
C GLU A 80 -8.30 3.33 -4.91
#